data_AF-A0AAE9JH86-F1
#
_entry.id   AF-A0AAE9JH86-F1
#
_cell.length_a   1.000
_cell.length_b   1.000
_cell.length_c   1.000
_cell.angle_alpha   90.00
_cell.angle_beta   90.00
_cell.angle_gamma   90.00
#
_symmetry.space_group_name_H-M   'P 1'
#
loop_
_entity.id
_entity.type
_entity.pdbx_description
1 polymer ?
#
loop_
_entity_poly.entity_id
_entity_poly.type
_entity_poly.pdbx_seq_one_letter_code
_entity_poly.pdbx_strand_id
1 'polypeptide(L)'
;MVIGETKIGGSWNEYDPEMLTVSFSDWMDMPGFTMNEWLGGRPLVKRLPSVAIATYLKKYVEKLKLRKKFHQYFGVQSIRKVGDVWVTEGKRSTDGRGFRIRSKQVVVACGKTSPRKLMLPNEEHCSSNIVYDVRTLKERLDSTKKTVMDDEHYSTPSTSSAAPVIVVGDGVSSVDCVRHCLERDIPVVHVIRRNLRELRNVMLSRLSPIHYSEYTEVYRMMIGRSAHKNYQRILDAQISSISKIHAEITTGAQEIIEMPYSTVAVCIGRESHFSTVFETPPTFLDYRSPEDDTLYGVGAYAGDHFVRFLVGGCLRVAQHIYAGQTTVCINNNNKI
;
A
#
# COMPACT_ATOMS: atom_id res chain seq x y z
N MET A 1 8.12 23.56 -1.23
CA MET A 1 9.12 22.57 -0.77
C MET A 1 8.38 21.27 -0.52
N VAL A 2 8.99 20.12 -0.82
CA VAL A 2 8.42 18.79 -0.57
C VAL A 2 9.39 18.02 0.32
N ILE A 3 8.89 17.53 1.45
CA ILE A 3 9.65 16.68 2.38
C ILE A 3 8.99 15.30 2.42
N GLY A 4 9.78 14.24 2.50
CA GLY A 4 9.25 12.88 2.60
C GLY A 4 10.24 11.93 3.24
N GLU A 5 9.72 10.90 3.90
CA GLU A 5 10.52 9.92 4.64
C GLU A 5 11.32 8.99 3.73
N THR A 6 10.83 8.74 2.52
CA THR A 6 11.44 7.80 1.57
C THR A 6 12.09 8.53 0.39
N LYS A 7 12.75 7.75 -0.47
CA LYS A 7 13.25 8.25 -1.75
C LYS A 7 12.11 8.64 -2.70
N ILE A 8 12.42 9.46 -3.69
CA ILE A 8 11.50 9.82 -4.78
C ILE A 8 10.92 8.53 -5.38
N GLY A 9 9.61 8.53 -5.60
CA GLY A 9 8.83 7.33 -5.94
C GLY A 9 7.87 6.90 -4.83
N GLY A 10 8.07 7.37 -3.58
CA GLY A 10 7.13 7.08 -2.49
C GLY A 10 7.03 5.58 -2.18
N SER A 11 5.81 5.10 -1.90
CA SER A 11 5.55 3.70 -1.56
C SER A 11 5.88 2.70 -2.68
N TRP A 12 5.97 3.13 -3.93
CA TRP A 12 6.38 2.27 -5.06
C TRP A 12 7.78 1.67 -4.88
N ASN A 13 8.61 2.28 -4.03
CA ASN A 13 9.93 1.76 -3.71
C ASN A 13 9.91 0.51 -2.80
N GLU A 14 8.81 0.32 -2.07
CA GLU A 14 8.65 -0.73 -1.06
C GLU A 14 7.89 -1.94 -1.60
N TYR A 15 7.05 -1.76 -2.62
CA TYR A 15 6.31 -2.87 -3.24
C TYR A 15 7.24 -3.89 -3.88
N ASP A 16 6.80 -5.14 -3.98
CA ASP A 16 7.52 -6.17 -4.72
C ASP A 16 7.88 -5.65 -6.14
N PRO A 17 9.15 -5.71 -6.59
CA PRO A 17 9.58 -5.09 -7.84
C PRO A 17 8.83 -5.58 -9.08
N GLU A 18 8.34 -6.82 -9.06
CA GLU A 18 7.65 -7.48 -10.18
C GLU A 18 6.13 -7.30 -10.11
N MET A 19 5.59 -6.79 -8.98
CA MET A 19 4.18 -6.49 -8.83
C MET A 19 3.71 -5.54 -9.92
N LEU A 20 2.73 -5.98 -10.71
CA LEU A 20 2.16 -5.17 -11.78
C LEU A 20 1.18 -4.14 -11.22
N THR A 21 1.11 -2.98 -11.88
CA THR A 21 0.06 -2.02 -11.61
C THR A 21 -1.31 -2.63 -11.88
N VAL A 22 -2.31 -2.26 -11.09
CA VAL A 22 -3.72 -2.52 -11.42
C VAL A 22 -4.19 -1.61 -12.56
N SER A 23 -3.71 -0.36 -12.61
CA SER A 23 -4.03 0.57 -13.70
C SER A 23 -3.16 0.32 -14.94
N PHE A 24 -3.66 0.70 -16.11
CA PHE A 24 -2.84 0.76 -17.32
C PHE A 24 -1.82 1.90 -17.26
N SER A 25 -0.71 1.76 -18.00
CA SER A 25 0.39 2.72 -18.08
C SER A 25 -0.07 4.15 -18.30
N ASP A 26 -0.98 4.36 -19.25
CA ASP A 26 -1.42 5.68 -19.67
C ASP A 26 -2.27 6.36 -18.57
N TRP A 27 -2.83 5.59 -17.63
CA TRP A 27 -3.54 6.10 -16.45
C TRP A 27 -2.61 6.41 -15.27
N MET A 28 -1.32 6.14 -15.44
CA MET A 28 -0.26 6.45 -14.49
C MET A 28 0.55 7.69 -14.91
N ASP A 29 0.15 8.35 -16.00
CA ASP A 29 0.79 9.56 -16.51
C ASP A 29 0.78 10.70 -15.49
N MET A 30 1.93 11.35 -15.37
CA MET A 30 2.12 12.55 -14.57
C MET A 30 2.07 13.80 -15.48
N PRO A 31 1.55 14.94 -14.98
CA PRO A 31 1.36 16.14 -15.78
C PRO A 31 2.64 16.65 -16.46
N GLY A 32 2.62 16.77 -17.79
CA GLY A 32 3.73 17.34 -18.57
C GLY A 32 4.90 16.40 -18.84
N PHE A 33 4.81 15.11 -18.46
CA PHE A 33 5.74 14.08 -18.91
C PHE A 33 5.11 12.71 -18.78
N THR A 34 4.60 12.15 -19.88
CA THR A 34 3.86 10.88 -19.96
C THR A 34 4.76 9.65 -19.94
N MET A 35 4.18 8.47 -19.67
CA MET A 35 4.85 7.17 -19.78
C MET A 35 5.34 6.91 -21.20
N ASN A 36 4.55 7.29 -22.22
CA ASN A 36 4.92 7.16 -23.62
C ASN A 36 6.17 7.98 -23.96
N GLU A 37 6.25 9.23 -23.49
CA GLU A 37 7.43 10.08 -23.65
C GLU A 37 8.65 9.53 -22.91
N TRP A 38 8.45 8.94 -21.72
CA TRP A 38 9.54 8.33 -20.96
C TRP A 38 10.10 7.08 -21.65
N LEU A 39 9.23 6.21 -22.16
CA LEU A 39 9.61 4.96 -22.80
C LEU A 39 10.01 5.12 -24.27
N GLY A 40 9.79 6.31 -24.87
CA GLY A 40 10.07 6.57 -26.28
C GLY A 40 9.07 5.89 -27.23
N GLY A 41 7.88 5.56 -26.75
CA GLY A 41 6.87 4.81 -27.49
C GLY A 41 5.82 4.17 -26.57
N ARG A 42 4.72 3.72 -27.17
CA ARG A 42 3.67 3.03 -26.42
C ARG A 42 4.21 1.68 -25.92
N PRO A 43 4.12 1.39 -24.61
CA PRO A 43 4.60 0.12 -24.09
C PRO A 43 3.79 -1.04 -24.68
N LEU A 44 4.49 -2.11 -25.05
CA LEU A 44 3.84 -3.36 -25.49
C LEU A 44 3.02 -3.98 -24.35
N VAL A 45 3.48 -3.82 -23.11
CA VAL A 45 2.81 -4.30 -21.90
C VAL A 45 1.97 -3.17 -21.31
N LYS A 46 0.66 -3.38 -21.19
CA LYS A 46 -0.27 -2.32 -20.73
C LYS A 46 -0.13 -1.99 -19.25
N ARG A 47 0.32 -2.93 -18.42
CA ARG A 47 0.51 -2.76 -16.97
C ARG A 47 1.99 -2.90 -16.68
N LEU A 48 2.54 -1.92 -15.97
CA LEU A 48 3.98 -1.84 -15.72
C LEU A 48 4.30 -2.39 -14.33
N PRO A 49 5.50 -2.98 -14.13
CA PRO A 49 5.93 -3.41 -12.82
C PRO A 49 6.18 -2.21 -11.89
N SER A 50 6.06 -2.42 -10.59
CA SER A 50 6.20 -1.38 -9.55
C SER A 50 7.54 -0.64 -9.65
N VAL A 51 8.61 -1.36 -9.98
CA VAL A 51 9.96 -0.79 -10.17
C VAL A 51 10.02 0.17 -11.35
N ALA A 52 9.25 -0.08 -12.43
CA ALA A 52 9.16 0.85 -13.55
C ALA A 52 8.43 2.13 -13.13
N ILE A 53 7.35 2.02 -12.33
CA ILE A 53 6.64 3.20 -11.80
C ILE A 53 7.53 4.04 -10.89
N ALA A 54 8.27 3.41 -9.96
CA ALA A 54 9.21 4.13 -9.10
C ALA A 54 10.29 4.86 -9.92
N THR A 55 10.80 4.21 -10.98
CA THR A 55 11.79 4.78 -11.89
C THR A 55 11.21 5.95 -12.69
N TYR A 56 10.00 5.81 -13.23
CA TYR A 56 9.30 6.87 -13.92
C TYR A 56 9.10 8.12 -13.06
N LEU A 57 8.65 7.97 -11.81
CA LEU A 57 8.48 9.10 -10.88
C LEU A 57 9.81 9.82 -10.59
N LYS A 58 10.92 9.07 -10.51
CA LYS A 58 12.26 9.67 -10.42
C LYS A 58 12.61 10.45 -11.68
N LYS A 59 12.37 9.87 -12.86
CA LYS A 59 12.61 10.52 -14.15
C LYS A 59 11.75 11.76 -14.37
N TYR A 60 10.51 11.76 -13.87
CA TYR A 60 9.63 12.92 -13.86
C TYR A 60 10.24 14.10 -13.10
N VAL A 61 10.75 13.86 -11.89
CA VAL A 61 11.41 14.89 -11.07
C VAL A 61 12.69 15.43 -11.74
N GLU A 62 13.45 14.56 -12.42
CA GLU A 62 14.64 14.93 -13.19
C GLU A 62 14.25 15.79 -14.43
N LYS A 63 13.31 15.31 -15.24
CA LYS A 63 12.84 15.94 -16.48
C LYS A 63 12.30 17.35 -16.25
N LEU A 64 11.48 17.52 -15.22
CA LEU A 64 10.90 18.82 -14.85
C LEU A 64 11.83 19.67 -13.97
N LYS A 65 13.08 19.23 -13.74
CA LYS A 65 14.07 19.96 -12.94
C LYS A 65 13.60 20.28 -11.52
N LEU A 66 12.74 19.43 -10.95
CA LEU A 66 12.12 19.62 -9.63
C LEU A 66 13.00 19.12 -8.47
N ARG A 67 14.11 18.44 -8.75
CA ARG A 67 14.96 17.78 -7.75
C ARG A 67 15.34 18.66 -6.55
N LYS A 68 15.61 19.95 -6.77
CA LYS A 68 15.97 20.92 -5.72
C LYS A 68 14.82 21.22 -4.74
N LYS A 69 13.57 20.90 -5.10
CA LYS A 69 12.39 21.10 -4.24
C LYS A 69 12.09 19.89 -3.36
N PHE A 70 12.70 18.73 -3.63
CA PHE A 70 12.46 17.47 -2.92
C PHE A 70 13.57 17.18 -1.91
N HIS A 71 13.18 17.00 -0.65
CA HIS A 71 14.03 16.63 0.47
C HIS A 71 13.61 15.25 0.99
N GLN A 72 14.42 14.25 0.66
CA GLN A 72 14.19 12.83 1.00
C GLN A 72 14.75 12.53 2.39
N TYR A 73 14.22 11.49 3.03
CA TYR A 73 14.65 11.02 4.35
C TYR A 73 14.31 11.98 5.49
N PHE A 74 13.20 12.71 5.37
CA PHE A 74 12.64 13.60 6.41
C PHE A 74 11.36 12.96 6.96
N GLY A 75 11.47 12.30 8.12
CA GLY A 75 10.32 11.75 8.84
C GLY A 75 9.66 12.83 9.68
N VAL A 76 8.43 13.20 9.35
CA VAL A 76 7.64 14.19 10.09
C VAL A 76 7.05 13.53 11.34
N GLN A 77 7.18 14.19 12.49
CA GLN A 77 6.67 13.71 13.78
C GLN A 77 5.59 14.62 14.35
N SER A 78 5.61 15.92 14.03
CA SER A 78 4.60 16.87 14.50
C SER A 78 4.33 17.96 13.47
N ILE A 79 3.06 18.29 13.28
CA ILE A 79 2.58 19.47 12.56
C ILE A 79 1.58 20.18 13.48
N ARG A 80 1.85 21.45 13.78
CA ARG A 80 0.95 22.29 14.58
C ARG A 80 0.95 23.72 14.10
N LYS A 81 -0.14 24.43 14.36
CA LYS A 81 -0.26 25.87 14.07
C LYS A 81 0.21 26.68 15.27
N VAL A 82 1.04 27.68 15.03
CA VAL A 82 1.57 28.61 16.03
C VAL A 82 1.39 30.03 15.51
N GLY A 83 0.34 30.71 15.98
CA GLY A 83 -0.12 31.97 15.38
C GLY A 83 -0.56 31.76 13.93
N ASP A 84 -0.03 32.56 13.01
CA ASP A 84 -0.38 32.51 11.58
C ASP A 84 0.49 31.56 10.75
N VAL A 85 1.31 30.72 11.39
CA VAL A 85 2.22 29.81 10.69
C VAL A 85 2.12 28.38 11.21
N TRP A 86 2.31 27.43 10.29
CA TRP A 86 2.51 26.03 10.61
C TRP A 86 3.96 25.76 10.96
N VAL A 87 4.17 24.98 12.02
CA VAL A 87 5.46 24.47 12.45
C VAL A 87 5.45 22.96 12.22
N THR A 88 6.30 22.50 11.30
CA THR A 88 6.53 21.07 11.01
C THR A 88 7.87 20.64 11.59
N GLU A 89 7.86 19.60 12.41
CA GLU A 89 9.04 19.07 13.08
C GLU A 89 9.18 17.57 12.86
N GLY A 90 10.42 17.10 12.95
CA GLY A 90 10.71 15.68 12.84
C GLY A 90 12.19 15.40 12.85
N LYS A 91 12.56 14.21 12.37
CA LYS A 91 13.96 13.74 12.32
C LYS A 91 14.31 13.26 10.94
N ARG A 92 15.57 13.43 10.57
CA ARG A 92 16.13 12.85 9.35
C ARG A 92 16.51 11.40 9.60
N SER A 93 16.01 10.48 8.80
CA SER A 93 16.33 9.05 8.95
C SER A 93 17.77 8.70 8.56
N THR A 94 18.47 9.62 7.89
CA THR A 94 19.88 9.44 7.46
C THR A 94 20.89 9.67 8.57
N ASP A 95 20.65 10.62 9.48
CA ASP A 95 21.62 11.03 10.50
C ASP A 95 20.99 11.31 11.87
N GLY A 96 19.67 11.07 12.02
CA GLY A 96 18.92 11.30 13.26
C GLY A 96 18.71 12.77 13.62
N ARG A 97 19.24 13.73 12.84
CA ARG A 97 19.18 15.15 13.19
C ARG A 97 17.74 15.65 13.12
N GLY A 98 17.35 16.42 14.14
CA GLY A 98 16.08 17.11 14.18
C GLY A 98 15.98 18.20 13.12
N PHE A 99 14.78 18.44 12.61
CA PHE A 99 14.48 19.58 11.75
C PHE A 99 13.22 20.30 12.23
N ARG A 100 13.16 21.61 11.92
CA ARG A 100 11.99 22.45 12.14
C ARG A 100 11.79 23.33 10.91
N ILE A 101 10.58 23.30 10.35
CA ILE A 101 10.18 24.06 9.17
C ILE A 101 9.00 24.93 9.55
N ARG A 102 9.04 26.20 9.15
CA ARG A 102 7.90 27.13 9.26
C ARG A 102 7.30 27.36 7.88
N SER A 103 5.98 27.28 7.76
CA SER A 103 5.27 27.53 6.50
C SER A 103 3.94 28.24 6.75
N LYS A 104 3.49 29.03 5.76
CA LYS A 104 2.16 29.66 5.81
C LYS A 104 1.03 28.68 5.50
N GLN A 105 1.33 27.68 4.67
CA GLN A 105 0.38 26.67 4.20
C GLN A 105 1.04 25.30 4.28
N VAL A 106 0.23 24.26 4.47
CA VAL A 106 0.67 22.86 4.52
C VAL A 106 -0.21 22.03 3.60
N VAL A 107 0.42 21.18 2.80
CA VAL A 107 -0.29 20.17 1.99
C VAL A 107 0.18 18.80 2.43
N VAL A 108 -0.75 17.99 2.94
CA VAL A 108 -0.49 16.61 3.37
C VAL A 108 -0.72 15.66 2.20
N ALA A 109 0.33 14.95 1.78
CA ALA A 109 0.32 14.05 0.63
C ALA A 109 0.92 12.67 0.97
N CYS A 110 0.63 12.16 2.17
CA CYS A 110 1.36 11.04 2.77
C CYS A 110 0.77 9.64 2.47
N GLY A 111 -0.35 9.57 1.74
CA GLY A 111 -0.95 8.30 1.33
C GLY A 111 -1.34 7.38 2.49
N LYS A 112 -1.33 6.06 2.25
CA LYS A 112 -1.55 5.01 3.26
C LYS A 112 -0.30 4.14 3.31
N THR A 113 0.58 4.42 4.25
CA THR A 113 1.88 3.75 4.38
C THR A 113 1.82 2.56 5.33
N SER A 114 0.87 2.59 6.27
CA SER A 114 0.79 1.68 7.42
C SER A 114 0.09 0.36 7.13
N PRO A 115 0.61 -0.88 7.30
CA PRO A 115 -0.27 -2.04 7.22
C PRO A 115 -1.26 -2.05 8.39
N ARG A 116 -2.51 -2.42 8.11
CA ARG A 116 -3.48 -2.73 9.16
C ARG A 116 -3.12 -4.08 9.78
N LYS A 117 -3.09 -4.11 11.10
CA LYS A 117 -2.83 -5.31 11.90
C LYS A 117 -4.14 -6.05 12.21
N LEU A 118 -4.05 -7.34 12.55
CA LEU A 118 -5.20 -8.15 12.99
C LEU A 118 -5.73 -7.69 14.35
N MET A 119 -4.91 -6.97 15.14
CA MET A 119 -5.21 -6.49 16.49
C MET A 119 -5.46 -7.63 17.47
N LEU A 120 -4.70 -8.73 17.33
CA LEU A 120 -4.80 -9.89 18.22
C LEU A 120 -3.80 -9.78 19.39
N PRO A 121 -4.14 -10.23 20.62
CA PRO A 121 -3.27 -10.09 21.79
C PRO A 121 -1.85 -10.67 21.62
N ASN A 122 -1.70 -11.74 20.84
CA ASN A 122 -0.43 -12.44 20.62
C ASN A 122 0.24 -12.12 19.27
N GLU A 123 -0.31 -11.18 18.49
CA GLU A 123 0.19 -10.86 17.15
C GLU A 123 1.65 -10.41 17.16
N GLU A 124 2.04 -9.56 18.12
CA GLU A 124 3.43 -9.06 18.22
C GLU A 124 4.43 -10.17 18.60
N HIS A 125 4.03 -11.08 19.49
CA HIS A 125 4.84 -12.25 19.87
C HIS A 125 5.02 -13.25 18.72
N CYS A 126 4.09 -13.24 17.75
CA CYS A 126 4.12 -14.06 16.55
C CYS A 126 4.63 -13.29 15.32
N SER A 127 5.14 -12.06 15.48
CA SER A 127 5.63 -11.20 14.40
C SER A 127 6.66 -11.88 13.51
N SER A 128 7.41 -12.85 14.05
CA SER A 128 8.34 -13.65 13.28
C SER A 128 7.68 -14.60 12.30
N ASN A 129 6.36 -14.81 12.26
CA ASN A 129 5.67 -15.67 11.27
C ASN A 129 4.52 -14.93 10.55
N ILE A 130 4.38 -13.62 10.79
CA ILE A 130 3.32 -12.79 10.19
C ILE A 130 3.97 -11.78 9.25
N VAL A 131 3.44 -11.68 8.04
CA VAL A 131 3.88 -10.72 7.02
C VAL A 131 2.69 -9.88 6.57
N TYR A 132 2.95 -8.61 6.22
CA TYR A 132 1.89 -7.63 5.89
C TYR A 132 1.99 -7.10 4.45
N ASP A 133 2.89 -7.66 3.66
CA ASP A 133 3.10 -7.28 2.26
C ASP A 133 3.64 -8.45 1.44
N VAL A 134 3.41 -8.37 0.13
CA VAL A 134 3.75 -9.43 -0.83
C VAL A 134 5.27 -9.65 -0.94
N ARG A 135 6.07 -8.58 -0.79
CA ARG A 135 7.53 -8.67 -0.92
C ARG A 135 8.10 -9.52 0.22
N THR A 136 7.76 -9.17 1.45
CA THR A 136 8.20 -9.90 2.64
C THR A 136 7.73 -11.36 2.60
N LEU A 137 6.52 -11.63 2.08
CA LEU A 137 6.07 -13.01 1.84
C LEU A 137 6.97 -13.74 0.84
N LYS A 138 7.28 -13.16 -0.33
CA LYS A 138 8.16 -13.82 -1.32
C LYS A 138 9.54 -14.12 -0.74
N GLU A 139 10.15 -13.16 -0.05
CA GLU A 139 11.45 -13.33 0.62
C GLU A 139 11.43 -14.50 1.63
N ARG A 140 10.33 -14.64 2.37
CA ARG A 140 10.10 -15.77 3.29
C ARG A 140 10.03 -17.10 2.56
N LEU A 141 9.18 -17.20 1.55
CA LEU A 141 8.98 -18.43 0.80
C LEU A 141 10.29 -18.88 0.11
N ASP A 142 11.08 -17.93 -0.39
CA ASP A 142 12.37 -18.22 -1.02
C ASP A 142 13.44 -18.64 0.00
N SER A 143 13.40 -18.11 1.22
CA SER A 143 14.31 -18.51 2.31
C SER A 143 14.03 -19.93 2.80
N THR A 144 12.76 -20.31 2.93
CA THR A 144 12.36 -21.68 3.33
C THR A 144 12.74 -22.73 2.27
N LYS A 145 12.74 -22.37 0.98
CA LYS A 145 13.19 -23.29 -0.08
C LYS A 145 14.68 -23.62 0.02
N LYS A 146 15.53 -22.63 0.33
CA LYS A 146 16.99 -22.82 0.42
C LYS A 146 17.38 -23.77 1.55
N THR A 147 16.75 -23.64 2.72
CA THR A 147 17.00 -24.54 3.86
C THR A 147 16.65 -25.99 3.59
N VAL A 148 15.69 -26.27 2.70
CA VAL A 148 15.32 -27.65 2.34
C VAL A 148 16.27 -28.25 1.30
N MET A 149 16.88 -27.42 0.44
CA MET A 149 17.83 -27.88 -0.58
C MET A 149 19.25 -28.12 -0.03
N ASP A 150 19.64 -27.42 1.04
CA ASP A 150 20.96 -27.60 1.67
C ASP A 150 21.05 -28.86 2.58
N ASP A 151 19.91 -29.47 2.92
CA ASP A 151 19.78 -30.65 3.80
C ASP A 151 19.59 -31.98 3.03
N GLU A 152 19.89 -32.03 1.72
CA GLU A 152 19.84 -33.27 0.91
C GLU A 152 21.01 -34.24 1.20
N HIS A 153 21.23 -34.56 2.47
CA HIS A 153 21.95 -35.76 2.88
C HIS A 153 21.08 -36.60 3.84
N TYR A 154 20.46 -37.64 3.25
CA TYR A 154 19.82 -38.78 3.93
C TYR A 154 18.63 -38.48 4.86
N SER A 155 17.39 -38.79 4.39
CA SER A 155 16.53 -39.86 4.94
C SER A 155 15.02 -39.58 4.80
N THR A 156 14.32 -40.59 4.26
CA THR A 156 12.86 -40.89 4.39
C THR A 156 11.82 -39.93 3.77
N PRO A 157 10.83 -40.44 3.01
CA PRO A 157 9.68 -39.66 2.56
C PRO A 157 8.75 -39.39 3.74
N SER A 158 8.95 -38.29 4.46
CA SER A 158 7.98 -37.83 5.44
C SER A 158 6.76 -37.27 4.70
N THR A 159 5.64 -37.99 4.79
CA THR A 159 4.29 -37.52 4.46
C THR A 159 3.79 -36.44 5.43
N SER A 160 4.67 -35.57 5.94
CA SER A 160 4.27 -34.34 6.62
C SER A 160 4.03 -33.28 5.55
N SER A 161 2.78 -33.12 5.12
CA SER A 161 2.38 -31.93 4.35
C SER A 161 2.94 -30.70 5.07
N ALA A 162 3.84 -29.96 4.43
CA ALA A 162 4.39 -28.74 5.00
C ALA A 162 3.24 -27.83 5.44
N ALA A 163 3.36 -27.23 6.64
CA ALA A 163 2.30 -26.38 7.19
C ALA A 163 1.93 -25.27 6.20
N PRO A 164 0.64 -25.03 5.94
CA PRO A 164 0.20 -24.11 4.89
C PRO A 164 0.57 -22.66 5.21
N VAL A 165 0.59 -21.83 4.17
CA VAL A 165 0.54 -20.38 4.31
C VAL A 165 -0.92 -19.96 4.48
N ILE A 166 -1.22 -19.22 5.54
CA ILE A 166 -2.54 -18.61 5.72
C ILE A 166 -2.53 -17.24 5.07
N VAL A 167 -3.43 -16.98 4.13
CA VAL A 167 -3.60 -15.65 3.51
C VAL A 167 -4.91 -15.05 3.99
N VAL A 168 -4.87 -13.85 4.56
CA VAL A 168 -6.05 -13.15 5.10
C VAL A 168 -6.42 -11.94 4.25
N GLY A 169 -7.67 -11.86 3.80
CA GLY A 169 -8.19 -10.73 3.02
C GLY A 169 -8.63 -11.14 1.62
N ASP A 170 -9.26 -10.24 0.87
CA ASP A 170 -9.90 -10.56 -0.42
C ASP A 170 -9.69 -9.49 -1.50
N GLY A 171 -8.59 -8.75 -1.37
CA GLY A 171 -8.16 -7.72 -2.30
C GLY A 171 -7.08 -8.21 -3.26
N VAL A 172 -6.55 -7.28 -4.06
CA VAL A 172 -5.47 -7.57 -5.02
C VAL A 172 -4.23 -8.17 -4.34
N SER A 173 -3.82 -7.62 -3.19
CA SER A 173 -2.64 -8.13 -2.47
C SER A 173 -2.80 -9.55 -1.95
N SER A 174 -4.01 -9.94 -1.48
CA SER A 174 -4.22 -11.34 -1.04
C SER A 174 -4.15 -12.29 -2.22
N VAL A 175 -4.65 -11.87 -3.39
CA VAL A 175 -4.52 -12.65 -4.63
C VAL A 175 -3.05 -12.82 -5.04
N ASP A 176 -2.24 -11.77 -5.00
CA ASP A 176 -0.80 -11.86 -5.29
C ASP A 176 -0.10 -12.84 -4.33
N CYS A 177 -0.42 -12.78 -3.03
CA CYS A 177 0.11 -13.71 -2.04
C CYS A 177 -0.27 -15.17 -2.35
N VAL A 178 -1.55 -15.44 -2.65
CA VAL A 178 -2.02 -16.77 -3.04
C VAL A 178 -1.26 -17.25 -4.28
N ARG A 179 -1.20 -16.43 -5.34
CA ARG A 179 -0.52 -16.79 -6.59
C ARG A 179 0.92 -17.19 -6.34
N HIS A 180 1.68 -16.39 -5.59
CA HIS A 180 3.09 -16.68 -5.30
C HIS A 180 3.33 -17.95 -4.50
N CYS A 181 2.38 -18.33 -3.63
CA CYS A 181 2.43 -19.61 -2.93
C CYS A 181 2.13 -20.78 -3.89
N LEU A 182 1.10 -20.66 -4.73
CA LEU A 182 0.72 -21.71 -5.67
C LEU A 182 1.80 -21.96 -6.74
N GLU A 183 2.42 -20.90 -7.27
CA GLU A 183 3.58 -20.98 -8.19
C GLU A 183 4.77 -21.74 -7.59
N ARG A 184 4.85 -21.80 -6.26
CA ARG A 184 5.91 -22.47 -5.51
C ARG A 184 5.52 -23.87 -5.03
N ASP A 185 4.34 -24.37 -5.42
CA ASP A 185 3.71 -25.61 -4.95
C ASP A 185 3.49 -25.65 -3.42
N ILE A 186 3.25 -24.48 -2.80
CA ILE A 186 3.05 -24.35 -1.35
C ILE A 186 1.54 -24.40 -1.03
N PRO A 187 1.09 -25.21 -0.05
CA PRO A 187 -0.30 -25.23 0.43
C PRO A 187 -0.75 -23.86 0.98
N VAL A 188 -1.95 -23.43 0.59
CA VAL A 188 -2.55 -22.15 0.98
C VAL A 188 -3.93 -22.35 1.58
N VAL A 189 -4.15 -21.75 2.74
CA VAL A 189 -5.48 -21.55 3.34
C VAL A 189 -5.83 -20.06 3.24
N HIS A 190 -6.77 -19.73 2.37
CA HIS A 190 -7.22 -18.37 2.10
C HIS A 190 -8.44 -18.03 2.95
N VAL A 191 -8.23 -17.24 4.00
CA VAL A 191 -9.25 -16.80 4.96
C VAL A 191 -9.86 -15.48 4.49
N ILE A 192 -11.16 -15.51 4.20
CA ILE A 192 -11.89 -14.41 3.59
C ILE A 192 -13.06 -14.01 4.48
N ARG A 193 -13.06 -12.75 4.94
CA ARG A 193 -14.11 -12.21 5.82
C ARG A 193 -15.50 -12.20 5.17
N ARG A 194 -15.56 -12.07 3.84
CA ARG A 194 -16.81 -11.95 3.10
C ARG A 194 -17.42 -13.32 2.80
N ASN A 195 -18.74 -13.39 2.79
CA ASN A 195 -19.44 -14.57 2.27
C ASN A 195 -19.49 -14.57 0.72
N LEU A 196 -20.00 -15.65 0.13
CA LEU A 196 -20.04 -15.82 -1.32
C LEU A 196 -20.86 -14.72 -2.05
N ARG A 197 -21.94 -14.24 -1.43
CA ARG A 197 -22.79 -13.18 -2.03
C ARG A 197 -22.03 -11.86 -2.08
N GLU A 198 -21.35 -11.51 -1.00
CA GLU A 198 -20.57 -10.28 -0.91
C GLU A 198 -19.35 -10.31 -1.82
N LEU A 199 -18.70 -11.48 -1.96
CA LEU A 199 -17.58 -11.69 -2.88
C LEU A 199 -17.91 -11.46 -4.36
N ARG A 200 -19.19 -11.50 -4.75
CA ARG A 200 -19.59 -11.16 -6.13
C ARG A 200 -19.50 -9.66 -6.42
N ASN A 201 -19.40 -8.82 -5.39
CA ASN A 201 -19.42 -7.37 -5.51
C ASN A 201 -18.06 -6.70 -5.27
N VAL A 202 -17.01 -7.48 -4.96
CA VAL A 202 -15.66 -6.96 -4.74
C VAL A 202 -15.04 -6.46 -6.04
N MET A 203 -14.00 -5.63 -5.93
CA MET A 203 -13.31 -5.06 -7.09
C MET A 203 -12.80 -6.12 -8.08
N LEU A 204 -12.32 -7.26 -7.57
CA LEU A 204 -11.84 -8.38 -8.39
C LEU A 204 -12.90 -8.92 -9.35
N SER A 205 -14.19 -8.85 -9.01
CA SER A 205 -15.28 -9.34 -9.87
C SER A 205 -15.50 -8.48 -11.12
N ARG A 206 -14.95 -7.26 -11.12
CA ARG A 206 -15.08 -6.27 -12.19
C ARG A 206 -13.86 -6.22 -13.10
N LEU A 207 -12.83 -7.01 -12.82
CA LEU A 207 -11.61 -7.06 -13.61
C LEU A 207 -11.84 -7.86 -14.89
N SER A 208 -11.37 -7.33 -16.02
CA SER A 208 -11.44 -8.01 -17.31
C SER A 208 -10.49 -9.23 -17.34
N PRO A 209 -10.97 -10.44 -17.63
CA PRO A 209 -10.12 -11.63 -17.74
C PRO A 209 -8.99 -11.51 -18.76
N ILE A 210 -9.18 -10.69 -19.81
CA ILE A 210 -8.19 -10.47 -20.87
C ILE A 210 -6.99 -9.67 -20.34
N HIS A 211 -7.21 -8.77 -19.40
CA HIS A 211 -6.19 -7.85 -18.91
C HIS A 211 -5.63 -8.23 -17.54
N TYR A 212 -6.36 -9.04 -16.77
CA TYR A 212 -6.08 -9.39 -15.38
C TYR A 212 -6.29 -10.90 -15.18
N SER A 213 -5.75 -11.71 -16.08
CA SER A 213 -5.94 -13.17 -16.03
C SER A 213 -5.42 -13.76 -14.73
N GLU A 214 -4.29 -13.25 -14.21
CA GLU A 214 -3.69 -13.70 -12.96
C GLU A 214 -4.59 -13.44 -11.75
N TYR A 215 -5.36 -12.35 -11.76
CA TYR A 215 -6.32 -12.05 -10.71
C TYR A 215 -7.62 -12.83 -10.88
N THR A 216 -8.02 -13.05 -12.13
CA THR A 216 -9.26 -13.76 -12.47
C THR A 216 -9.18 -15.23 -12.07
N GLU A 217 -8.04 -15.88 -12.25
CA GLU A 217 -7.83 -17.28 -11.88
C GLU A 217 -8.05 -17.51 -10.38
N VAL A 218 -7.39 -16.71 -9.53
CA VAL A 218 -7.56 -16.80 -8.07
C VAL A 218 -8.96 -16.38 -7.66
N TYR A 219 -9.53 -15.32 -8.26
CA TYR A 219 -10.91 -14.92 -7.98
C TYR A 219 -11.90 -16.06 -8.26
N ARG A 220 -11.72 -16.81 -9.36
CA ARG A 220 -12.55 -18.00 -9.66
C ARG A 220 -12.41 -19.06 -8.58
N MET A 221 -11.22 -19.29 -8.03
CA MET A 221 -11.04 -20.19 -6.89
C MET A 221 -11.76 -19.66 -5.63
N MET A 222 -11.64 -18.36 -5.33
CA MET A 222 -12.33 -17.72 -4.19
C MET A 222 -13.85 -17.89 -4.23
N ILE A 223 -14.46 -17.90 -5.42
CA ILE A 223 -15.92 -18.11 -5.59
C ILE A 223 -16.30 -19.57 -5.88
N GLY A 224 -15.36 -20.51 -5.83
CA GLY A 224 -15.60 -21.94 -6.06
C GLY A 224 -15.90 -22.33 -7.52
N ARG A 225 -15.49 -21.51 -8.50
CA ARG A 225 -15.60 -21.80 -9.93
C ARG A 225 -14.33 -22.42 -10.54
N SER A 226 -13.30 -22.59 -9.73
CA SER A 226 -12.05 -23.27 -10.06
C SER A 226 -11.52 -23.93 -8.79
N ALA A 227 -10.70 -24.97 -8.95
CA ALA A 227 -10.06 -25.69 -7.87
C ALA A 227 -8.57 -25.88 -8.17
N HIS A 228 -7.75 -25.91 -7.13
CA HIS A 228 -6.33 -26.18 -7.21
C HIS A 228 -5.93 -27.05 -6.01
N LYS A 229 -5.09 -28.07 -6.21
CA LYS A 229 -4.73 -29.06 -5.18
C LYS A 229 -4.20 -28.44 -3.87
N ASN A 230 -3.48 -27.33 -3.99
CA ASN A 230 -2.86 -26.62 -2.87
C ASN A 230 -3.67 -25.40 -2.39
N TYR A 231 -4.90 -25.21 -2.87
CA TYR A 231 -5.70 -24.05 -2.51
C TYR A 231 -6.96 -24.46 -1.76
N GLN A 232 -7.09 -23.98 -0.53
CA GLN A 232 -8.31 -24.06 0.26
C GLN A 232 -8.80 -22.65 0.57
N ARG A 233 -10.11 -22.41 0.46
CA ARG A 233 -10.75 -21.16 0.88
C ARG A 233 -11.65 -21.39 2.08
N ILE A 234 -11.65 -20.44 3.01
CA ILE A 234 -12.59 -20.37 4.13
C ILE A 234 -13.27 -19.01 4.04
N LEU A 235 -14.58 -19.02 3.76
CA LEU A 235 -15.39 -17.81 3.60
C LEU A 235 -16.08 -17.46 4.90
N ASP A 236 -16.55 -16.21 4.99
CA ASP A 236 -17.22 -15.68 6.17
C ASP A 236 -16.41 -15.96 7.44
N ALA A 237 -15.09 -15.72 7.36
CA ALA A 237 -14.16 -16.17 8.38
C ALA A 237 -13.08 -15.14 8.70
N GLN A 238 -12.56 -15.20 9.91
CA GLN A 238 -11.49 -14.35 10.42
C GLN A 238 -10.56 -15.13 11.34
N ILE A 239 -9.31 -14.68 11.46
CA ILE A 239 -8.41 -15.19 12.49
C ILE A 239 -8.83 -14.60 13.83
N SER A 240 -9.16 -15.47 14.79
CA SER A 240 -9.62 -15.09 16.14
C SER A 240 -8.52 -15.19 17.19
N SER A 241 -7.56 -16.10 16.99
CA SER A 241 -6.41 -16.28 17.86
C SER A 241 -5.20 -16.73 17.05
N ILE A 242 -4.00 -16.40 17.54
CA ILE A 242 -2.74 -16.81 16.93
C ILE A 242 -1.71 -17.15 17.99
N SER A 243 -1.00 -18.25 17.77
CA SER A 243 0.19 -18.66 18.51
C SER A 243 1.36 -18.83 17.53
N LYS A 244 2.55 -19.18 18.01
CA LYS A 244 3.72 -19.37 17.14
C LYS A 244 3.57 -20.51 16.11
N ILE A 245 2.72 -21.50 16.42
CA ILE A 245 2.61 -22.74 15.66
C ILE A 245 1.21 -22.98 15.08
N HIS A 246 0.17 -22.48 15.74
CA HIS A 246 -1.23 -22.67 15.34
C HIS A 246 -1.96 -21.33 15.25
N ALA A 247 -2.92 -21.26 14.34
CA ALA A 247 -3.89 -20.18 14.23
C ALA A 247 -5.31 -20.74 14.40
N GLU A 248 -6.16 -19.98 15.05
CA GLU A 248 -7.59 -20.27 15.16
C GLU A 248 -8.36 -19.38 14.20
N ILE A 249 -9.20 -20.01 13.38
CA ILE A 249 -10.06 -19.34 12.41
C ILE A 249 -11.50 -19.55 12.87
N THR A 250 -12.21 -18.45 13.13
CA THR A 250 -13.64 -18.49 13.46
C THR A 250 -14.45 -18.18 12.21
N THR A 251 -15.39 -19.07 11.88
CA THR A 251 -16.34 -18.87 10.77
C THR A 251 -17.60 -18.13 11.25
N GLY A 252 -18.42 -17.64 10.31
CA GLY A 252 -19.69 -16.98 10.62
C GLY A 252 -20.72 -17.92 11.25
N ALA A 253 -20.52 -19.23 11.12
CA ALA A 253 -21.27 -20.26 11.84
C ALA A 253 -20.76 -20.50 13.28
N GLN A 254 -19.81 -19.68 13.75
CA GLN A 254 -19.12 -19.82 15.05
C GLN A 254 -18.32 -21.12 15.21
N GLU A 255 -18.01 -21.80 14.10
CA GLU A 255 -17.08 -22.91 14.10
C GLU A 255 -15.65 -22.39 14.27
N ILE A 256 -14.87 -23.06 15.14
CA ILE A 256 -13.46 -22.75 15.35
C ILE A 256 -12.63 -23.83 14.67
N ILE A 257 -11.82 -23.41 13.72
CA ILE A 257 -10.88 -24.27 13.00
C ILE A 257 -9.48 -23.92 13.49
N GLU A 258 -8.86 -24.83 14.25
CA GLU A 258 -7.46 -24.73 14.65
C GLU A 258 -6.58 -25.45 13.63
N MET A 259 -5.50 -24.81 13.18
CA MET A 259 -4.57 -25.42 12.23
C MET A 259 -3.14 -24.91 12.39
N PRO A 260 -2.13 -25.75 12.09
CA PRO A 260 -0.76 -25.30 12.00
C PRO A 260 -0.56 -24.40 10.78
N TYR A 261 0.43 -23.51 10.85
CA TYR A 261 0.79 -22.64 9.72
C TYR A 261 2.30 -22.38 9.67
N SER A 262 2.82 -22.12 8.47
CA SER A 262 4.22 -21.72 8.27
C SER A 262 4.37 -20.20 8.24
N THR A 263 3.43 -19.48 7.63
CA THR A 263 3.40 -18.02 7.59
C THR A 263 1.96 -17.52 7.46
N VAL A 264 1.62 -16.41 8.12
CA VAL A 264 0.36 -15.68 7.90
C VAL A 264 0.62 -14.41 7.10
N ALA A 265 0.04 -14.31 5.92
CA ALA A 265 0.07 -13.11 5.09
C ALA A 265 -1.21 -12.28 5.31
N VAL A 266 -1.09 -11.19 6.05
CA VAL A 266 -2.19 -10.30 6.42
C VAL A 266 -2.37 -9.21 5.36
N CYS A 267 -3.38 -9.37 4.51
CA CYS A 267 -3.67 -8.52 3.36
C CYS A 267 -4.99 -7.74 3.52
N ILE A 268 -5.22 -7.15 4.71
CA ILE A 268 -6.48 -6.46 5.08
C ILE A 268 -6.44 -4.94 4.84
N GLY A 269 -5.48 -4.48 4.03
CA GLY A 269 -5.33 -3.09 3.62
C GLY A 269 -4.35 -2.29 4.48
N ARG A 270 -4.21 -1.01 4.11
CA ARG A 270 -3.31 -0.05 4.75
C ARG A 270 -4.07 1.16 5.28
N GLU A 271 -3.45 1.86 6.22
CA GLU A 271 -3.92 3.11 6.80
C GLU A 271 -2.83 4.20 6.77
N SER A 272 -3.22 5.44 7.05
CA SER A 272 -2.29 6.54 7.19
C SER A 272 -1.90 6.68 8.65
N HIS A 273 -0.59 6.66 8.95
CA HIS A 273 -0.09 7.07 10.26
C HIS A 273 -0.05 8.59 10.43
N PHE A 274 -0.39 9.33 9.38
CA PHE A 274 -0.29 10.79 9.41
C PHE A 274 -1.42 11.46 10.21
N SER A 275 -2.38 10.70 10.73
CA SER A 275 -3.31 11.22 11.73
C SER A 275 -2.62 11.56 13.05
N THR A 276 -1.56 10.82 13.43
CA THR A 276 -0.90 10.98 14.72
C THR A 276 0.13 12.11 14.76
N VAL A 277 0.47 12.72 13.62
CA VAL A 277 1.40 13.86 13.58
C VAL A 277 0.72 15.19 13.92
N PHE A 278 -0.62 15.22 13.89
CA PHE A 278 -1.42 16.34 14.35
C PHE A 278 -1.93 16.06 15.76
N GLU A 279 -2.07 17.10 16.57
CA GLU A 279 -2.70 16.99 17.89
C GLU A 279 -4.16 16.53 17.77
N THR A 280 -4.88 17.11 16.81
CA THR A 280 -6.20 16.65 16.38
C THR A 280 -6.12 16.25 14.90
N PRO A 281 -6.43 15.00 14.52
CA PRO A 281 -6.40 14.57 13.13
C PRO A 281 -7.31 15.45 12.25
N PRO A 282 -6.77 16.10 11.19
CA PRO A 282 -7.56 16.98 10.35
C PRO A 282 -8.50 16.18 9.44
N THR A 283 -9.66 16.77 9.16
CA THR A 283 -10.55 16.30 8.08
C THR A 283 -10.34 17.13 6.82
N PHE A 284 -10.74 16.62 5.66
CA PHE A 284 -10.64 17.35 4.41
C PHE A 284 -11.94 17.26 3.63
N LEU A 285 -12.48 18.41 3.27
CA LEU A 285 -13.59 18.56 2.35
C LEU A 285 -13.09 19.30 1.11
N ASP A 286 -13.24 18.71 -0.07
CA ASP A 286 -12.68 19.25 -1.33
C ASP A 286 -11.19 19.60 -1.18
N TYR A 287 -10.41 18.67 -0.60
CA TYR A 287 -8.97 18.77 -0.40
C TYR A 287 -8.47 19.86 0.57
N ARG A 288 -9.38 20.55 1.26
CA ARG A 288 -9.09 21.62 2.24
C ARG A 288 -9.66 21.26 3.61
N SER A 289 -8.97 21.64 4.69
CA SER A 289 -9.50 21.47 6.04
C SER A 289 -10.63 22.47 6.30
N PRO A 290 -11.79 22.02 6.80
CA PRO A 290 -12.85 22.91 7.28
C PRO A 290 -12.43 23.74 8.50
N GLU A 291 -11.51 23.22 9.31
CA GLU A 291 -11.03 23.84 10.54
C GLU A 291 -9.93 24.87 10.29
N ASP A 292 -9.14 24.69 9.23
CA ASP A 292 -8.07 25.61 8.87
C ASP A 292 -7.89 25.77 7.36
N ASP A 293 -8.09 27.00 6.93
CA ASP A 293 -8.15 27.38 5.53
C ASP A 293 -6.76 27.36 4.83
N THR A 294 -5.67 27.19 5.60
CA THR A 294 -4.29 27.06 5.11
C THR A 294 -3.75 25.62 5.12
N LEU A 295 -4.57 24.65 5.55
CA LEU A 295 -4.24 23.23 5.57
C LEU A 295 -5.00 22.47 4.48
N TYR A 296 -4.25 21.68 3.71
CA TYR A 296 -4.76 20.92 2.58
C TYR A 296 -4.33 19.45 2.67
N GLY A 297 -5.11 18.58 2.04
CA GLY A 297 -4.85 17.14 1.99
C GLY A 297 -5.10 16.61 0.60
N VAL A 298 -4.20 15.78 0.08
CA VAL A 298 -4.33 15.15 -1.25
C VAL A 298 -3.98 13.66 -1.20
N GLY A 299 -4.45 12.93 -2.21
CA GLY A 299 -4.19 11.51 -2.34
C GLY A 299 -4.95 10.64 -1.35
N ALA A 300 -4.41 9.45 -1.07
CA ALA A 300 -5.18 8.43 -0.35
C ALA A 300 -5.56 8.84 1.09
N TYR A 301 -4.86 9.83 1.65
CA TYR A 301 -5.20 10.44 2.92
C TYR A 301 -6.47 11.31 2.84
N ALA A 302 -6.70 11.96 1.71
CA ALA A 302 -7.90 12.75 1.41
C ALA A 302 -8.97 11.97 0.61
N GLY A 303 -8.82 10.64 0.48
CA GLY A 303 -9.80 9.76 -0.18
C GLY A 303 -9.42 9.29 -1.59
N ASP A 304 -8.41 9.87 -2.24
CA ASP A 304 -8.03 9.51 -3.60
C ASP A 304 -7.07 8.32 -3.64
N HIS A 305 -7.58 7.14 -3.97
CA HIS A 305 -6.81 5.88 -3.88
C HIS A 305 -6.07 5.46 -5.16
N PHE A 306 -6.30 6.13 -6.29
CA PHE A 306 -5.65 5.80 -7.58
C PHE A 306 -4.93 7.01 -8.15
N VAL A 307 -3.79 6.76 -8.82
CA VAL A 307 -2.94 7.81 -9.40
C VAL A 307 -3.72 8.76 -10.32
N ARG A 308 -4.60 8.24 -11.17
CA ARG A 308 -5.44 9.03 -12.08
C ARG A 308 -6.31 10.09 -11.39
N PHE A 309 -6.66 9.90 -10.11
CA PHE A 309 -7.47 10.87 -9.36
C PHE A 309 -6.61 11.94 -8.67
N LEU A 310 -5.32 11.68 -8.45
CA LEU A 310 -4.40 12.59 -7.77
C LEU A 310 -4.23 13.92 -8.51
N VAL A 311 -4.21 13.90 -9.84
CA VAL A 311 -3.94 15.10 -10.65
C VAL A 311 -5.02 16.17 -10.42
N GLY A 312 -6.30 15.76 -10.37
CA GLY A 312 -7.42 16.67 -10.13
C GLY A 312 -7.34 17.34 -8.76
N GLY A 313 -7.15 16.54 -7.70
CA GLY A 313 -7.03 17.07 -6.33
C GLY A 313 -5.82 17.98 -6.14
N CYS A 314 -4.66 17.61 -6.70
CA CYS A 314 -3.47 18.46 -6.66
C CYS A 314 -3.66 19.79 -7.40
N LEU A 315 -4.34 19.78 -8.55
CA LEU A 315 -4.65 21.00 -9.31
C LEU A 315 -5.61 21.91 -8.52
N ARG A 316 -6.63 21.33 -7.88
CA ARG A 316 -7.59 22.05 -7.03
C ARG A 316 -6.87 22.77 -5.87
N VAL A 317 -6.00 22.07 -5.16
CA VAL A 317 -5.19 22.67 -4.08
C VAL A 317 -4.26 23.75 -4.61
N ALA A 318 -3.60 23.53 -5.76
CA ALA A 318 -2.73 24.54 -6.37
C ALA A 318 -3.50 25.84 -6.72
N GLN A 319 -4.74 25.71 -7.22
CA GLN A 319 -5.61 26.87 -7.48
C GLN A 319 -5.94 27.64 -6.20
N HIS A 320 -6.28 26.96 -5.10
CA HIS A 320 -6.54 27.63 -3.81
C HIS A 320 -5.31 28.40 -3.32
N ILE A 321 -4.14 27.75 -3.37
CA ILE A 321 -2.87 28.36 -2.95
C ILE A 321 -2.56 29.61 -3.78
N TYR A 322 -2.74 29.53 -5.11
CA TYR A 322 -2.46 30.64 -6.01
C TYR A 322 -3.46 31.82 -5.87
N ALA A 323 -4.75 31.51 -5.74
CA ALA A 323 -5.78 32.52 -5.51
C ALA A 323 -5.53 33.29 -4.20
N GLY A 324 -5.20 32.57 -3.11
CA GLY A 324 -4.87 33.19 -1.82
C GLY A 324 -3.63 34.10 -1.87
N GLN A 325 -2.62 33.76 -2.68
CA GLN A 325 -1.46 34.62 -2.90
C GLN A 325 -1.85 35.92 -3.63
N THR A 326 -2.73 35.84 -4.62
CA THR A 326 -3.17 36.99 -5.41
C THR A 326 -3.96 37.99 -4.57
N THR A 327 -4.85 37.53 -3.69
CA THR A 327 -5.61 38.39 -2.77
C THR A 327 -4.70 39.13 -1.78
N VAL A 328 -3.65 38.49 -1.26
CA VAL A 328 -2.68 39.14 -0.36
C VAL A 328 -1.86 40.20 -1.10
N CYS A 329 -1.45 39.95 -2.36
CA CYS A 329 -0.73 40.92 -3.17
C CYS A 329 -1.57 42.18 -3.47
N ILE A 330 -2.87 42.03 -3.76
CA ILE A 330 -3.78 43.15 -3.99
C ILE A 330 -3.98 43.98 -2.72
N ASN A 331 -4.16 43.33 -1.57
CA ASN A 331 -4.36 44.02 -0.29
C ASN A 331 -3.12 44.77 0.20
N ASN A 332 -1.91 44.31 -0.15
CA ASN A 332 -0.67 45.02 0.15
C ASN A 332 -0.42 46.22 -0.78
N ASN A 333 -0.89 46.17 -2.02
CA ASN A 333 -0.78 47.30 -2.96
C ASN A 333 -1.77 48.43 -2.66
N ASN A 334 -2.87 48.15 -1.93
CA ASN A 334 -3.84 49.15 -1.49
C ASN A 334 -3.50 49.80 -0.13
N LYS A 335 -2.30 49.55 0.41
CA LYS A 335 -1.82 50.09 1.70
C LYS A 335 -0.64 51.08 1.55
N ILE A 336 -0.43 51.64 0.36
CA ILE A 336 0.58 52.69 0.13
C ILE A 336 -0.09 54.05 0.08
#